data_AF-A0A4Q9R036-F1
#
_entry.id   AF-A0A4Q9R036-F1
#
_cell.length_a   1.000
_cell.length_b   1.000
_cell.length_c   1.000
_cell.angle_alpha   90.00
_cell.angle_beta   90.00
_cell.angle_gamma   90.00
#
_symmetry.space_group_name_H-M   'P 1'
#
loop_
_entity.id
_entity.type
_entity.pdbx_description
1 polymer ?
#
loop_
_entity_poly.entity_id
_entity_poly.type
_entity_poly.pdbx_seq_one_letter_code
_entity_poly.pdbx_strand_id
1 'polypeptide(L)'
;MATLKALAQAPTDKTANWLVGAEDSVEFLKANAQSEEIVIYASGPAVLIHGVLAPAQQVTPADQEDLMHGFVQTDESWVIEKSYGGGEGHKVYLEPPLRHAGKSLSGGEKLIFRRSFDGVLKGESPVELSQKLVHSLDLHFVVERNAYCRLDDRGDIEDVIRVLRAELGNGRESLVAVTILARDLSTYMTLADMALVFMFDFTRFVPGSFNGWGDHHRIDRRAPDLFYHGGGIANASYVNGRMIVRSAIPLQQLIDEWKEESNPTKREYATFKIFDRKNSVEVETSCAPEFLSNYFQESDLPWEISPAFFRPDVLHRFKSDPEKYTLDDRTISCRNAWYLKGYDINEAGQVHAYIGDLARLPIEEQRYWQSFNEWPKGPISKRAHENDIMGEFSSEYDPLQLLKYKIGKLNDTPPAWWLPRSREHLDAARYPATDSTFEWANEIMALDQLVVEGFQLKPLRKILEDKGAKAESSWASLRVLGAILVATGLSEDQAKTTLTPISKLHGLRSTLRAHSSVTEKDKEEKLARSTHGTLRAHFKWLAGECDRAFDAVLRALDAGDLNP
;
A
#
# COMPACT_ATOMS: atom_id res chain seq x y z
N MET A 1 -2.28 -19.47 16.33
CA MET A 1 -1.21 -20.46 16.07
C MET A 1 -0.88 -21.34 17.27
N ALA A 2 -0.60 -20.82 18.47
CA ALA A 2 -0.25 -21.65 19.65
C ALA A 2 -1.28 -22.75 19.97
N THR A 3 -2.58 -22.43 19.92
CA THR A 3 -3.67 -23.41 20.12
C THR A 3 -3.63 -24.52 19.07
N LEU A 4 -3.50 -24.18 17.77
CA LEU A 4 -3.39 -25.18 16.70
C LEU A 4 -2.17 -26.08 16.86
N LYS A 5 -1.02 -25.56 17.34
CA LYS A 5 0.15 -26.39 17.65
C LYS A 5 -0.16 -27.43 18.74
N ALA A 6 -0.86 -27.02 19.80
CA ALA A 6 -1.25 -27.94 20.88
C ALA A 6 -2.25 -29.02 20.41
N LEU A 7 -3.05 -28.74 19.37
CA LEU A 7 -3.90 -29.75 18.74
C LEU A 7 -3.13 -30.69 17.82
N ALA A 8 -2.10 -30.17 17.14
CA ALA A 8 -1.32 -30.90 16.14
C ALA A 8 -0.18 -31.75 16.72
N GLN A 9 0.31 -31.42 17.92
CA GLN A 9 1.46 -32.08 18.53
C GLN A 9 1.23 -32.38 20.01
N ALA A 10 1.62 -33.59 20.44
CA ALA A 10 1.54 -34.00 21.83
C ALA A 10 2.46 -33.18 22.74
N PRO A 11 2.00 -32.77 23.94
CA PRO A 11 2.86 -32.14 24.95
C PRO A 11 3.77 -33.18 25.62
N THR A 12 5.00 -32.79 25.97
CA THR A 12 6.03 -33.69 26.55
C THR A 12 5.56 -34.43 27.80
N ASP A 13 4.78 -33.78 28.67
CA ASP A 13 4.41 -34.32 29.99
C ASP A 13 2.99 -34.90 30.06
N LYS A 14 2.20 -34.85 28.98
CA LYS A 14 0.77 -35.26 28.96
C LYS A 14 0.37 -36.04 27.71
N THR A 15 1.32 -36.72 27.06
CA THR A 15 1.11 -37.45 25.81
C THR A 15 -0.04 -38.47 25.89
N ALA A 16 -0.15 -39.24 26.97
CA ALA A 16 -1.17 -40.27 27.11
C ALA A 16 -2.60 -39.69 27.07
N ASN A 17 -2.87 -38.62 27.83
CA ASN A 17 -4.18 -37.96 27.82
C ASN A 17 -4.46 -37.28 26.47
N TRP A 18 -3.44 -36.67 25.87
CA TRP A 18 -3.58 -36.06 24.56
C TRP A 18 -3.94 -37.09 23.49
N LEU A 19 -3.32 -38.27 23.50
CA LEU A 19 -3.56 -39.33 22.51
C LEU A 19 -4.99 -39.84 22.50
N VAL A 20 -5.68 -39.85 23.64
CA VAL A 20 -7.05 -40.36 23.76
C VAL A 20 -8.13 -39.27 23.72
N GLY A 21 -7.73 -38.00 23.72
CA GLY A 21 -8.63 -36.83 23.79
C GLY A 21 -8.83 -36.08 22.47
N ALA A 22 -8.90 -36.76 21.31
CA ALA A 22 -9.09 -36.07 20.03
C ALA A 22 -10.40 -35.25 19.98
N GLU A 23 -11.47 -35.71 20.63
CA GLU A 23 -12.77 -35.01 20.67
C GLU A 23 -12.66 -33.61 21.30
N ASP A 24 -11.74 -33.39 22.24
CA ASP A 24 -11.51 -32.06 22.85
C ASP A 24 -11.18 -30.98 21.80
N SER A 25 -10.68 -31.39 20.63
CA SER A 25 -10.38 -30.48 19.51
C SER A 25 -11.65 -29.86 18.91
N VAL A 26 -12.83 -30.44 19.13
CA VAL A 26 -14.11 -29.88 18.67
C VAL A 26 -14.41 -28.55 19.37
N GLU A 27 -13.96 -28.36 20.61
CA GLU A 27 -14.11 -27.08 21.31
C GLU A 27 -13.33 -25.95 20.60
N PHE A 28 -12.20 -26.28 19.97
CA PHE A 28 -11.49 -25.31 19.13
C PHE A 28 -12.34 -24.86 17.94
N LEU A 29 -13.04 -25.78 17.26
CA LEU A 29 -13.90 -25.41 16.12
C LEU A 29 -15.05 -24.49 16.54
N LYS A 30 -15.67 -24.78 17.69
CA LYS A 30 -16.73 -23.91 18.26
C LYS A 30 -16.19 -22.51 18.56
N ALA A 31 -15.03 -22.42 19.20
CA ALA A 31 -14.38 -21.15 19.49
C ALA A 31 -13.97 -20.41 18.20
N ASN A 32 -13.44 -21.14 17.21
CA ASN A 32 -13.04 -20.63 15.91
C ASN A 32 -14.22 -19.97 15.17
N ALA A 33 -15.40 -20.60 15.19
CA ALA A 33 -16.60 -20.06 14.54
C ALA A 33 -17.15 -18.78 15.20
N GLN A 34 -16.69 -18.43 16.40
CA GLN A 34 -17.07 -17.22 17.14
C GLN A 34 -15.92 -16.21 17.24
N SER A 35 -14.79 -16.49 16.59
CA SER A 35 -13.62 -15.61 16.63
C SER A 35 -13.77 -14.46 15.63
N GLU A 36 -13.16 -13.32 15.94
CA GLU A 36 -12.99 -12.22 14.97
C GLU A 36 -12.10 -12.63 13.79
N GLU A 37 -11.30 -13.68 13.95
CA GLU A 37 -10.45 -14.24 12.92
C GLU A 37 -10.64 -15.76 12.83
N ILE A 38 -11.19 -16.23 11.71
CA ILE A 38 -11.60 -17.61 11.50
C ILE A 38 -10.48 -18.36 10.77
N VAL A 39 -10.04 -19.48 11.33
CA VAL A 39 -9.21 -20.47 10.64
C VAL A 39 -10.09 -21.20 9.62
N ILE A 40 -9.91 -20.89 8.34
CA ILE A 40 -10.61 -21.53 7.22
C ILE A 40 -9.86 -22.76 6.69
N TYR A 41 -8.59 -22.93 7.06
CA TYR A 41 -7.82 -24.13 6.78
C TYR A 41 -6.74 -24.35 7.83
N ALA A 42 -6.52 -25.59 8.21
CA ALA A 42 -5.36 -26.02 8.97
C ALA A 42 -4.96 -27.43 8.55
N SER A 43 -3.67 -27.68 8.39
CA SER A 43 -3.13 -29.01 8.08
C SER A 43 -1.84 -29.23 8.84
N GLY A 44 -1.78 -30.32 9.59
CA GLY A 44 -0.61 -30.79 10.33
C GLY A 44 -0.76 -32.27 10.73
N PRO A 45 0.17 -32.83 11.52
CA PRO A 45 0.24 -34.28 11.80
C PRO A 45 -1.04 -34.90 12.40
N ALA A 46 -1.76 -34.14 13.23
CA ALA A 46 -2.98 -34.60 13.91
C ALA A 46 -4.19 -33.68 13.71
N VAL A 47 -4.12 -32.76 12.74
CA VAL A 47 -5.14 -31.72 12.50
C VAL A 47 -5.36 -31.56 11.00
N LEU A 48 -6.61 -31.70 10.58
CA LEU A 48 -7.12 -31.20 9.32
C LEU A 48 -8.38 -30.38 9.60
N ILE A 49 -8.39 -29.15 9.11
CA ILE A 49 -9.57 -28.28 9.01
C ILE A 49 -9.57 -27.79 7.57
N HIS A 50 -10.68 -27.96 6.87
CA HIS A 50 -10.84 -27.51 5.50
C HIS A 50 -12.24 -26.89 5.34
N GLY A 51 -12.27 -25.56 5.23
CA GLY A 51 -13.47 -24.79 4.98
C GLY A 51 -13.75 -24.65 3.48
N VAL A 52 -14.98 -24.95 3.09
CA VAL A 52 -15.53 -24.67 1.76
C VAL A 52 -16.87 -23.95 1.91
N LEU A 53 -17.30 -23.26 0.86
CA LEU A 53 -18.60 -22.63 0.83
C LEU A 53 -19.63 -23.53 0.15
N ALA A 54 -20.84 -23.55 0.69
CA ALA A 54 -22.00 -24.24 0.14
C ALA A 54 -23.14 -23.24 -0.03
N PRO A 55 -24.00 -23.38 -1.05
CA PRO A 55 -25.20 -22.54 -1.16
C PRO A 55 -26.03 -22.65 0.13
N ALA A 56 -26.34 -21.51 0.75
CA ALA A 56 -26.91 -21.49 2.10
C ALA A 56 -28.22 -22.30 2.20
N GLN A 57 -29.01 -22.28 1.12
CA GLN A 57 -30.27 -23.02 1.00
C GLN A 57 -30.07 -24.54 0.98
N GLN A 58 -28.95 -25.05 0.47
CA GLN A 58 -28.65 -26.49 0.42
C GLN A 58 -28.22 -27.05 1.78
N VAL A 59 -27.80 -26.19 2.70
CA VAL A 59 -27.36 -26.56 4.06
C VAL A 59 -28.28 -25.98 5.14
N THR A 60 -29.50 -25.60 4.78
CA THR A 60 -30.52 -25.06 5.71
C THR A 60 -31.89 -25.69 5.43
N PRO A 61 -32.26 -26.81 6.09
CA PRO A 61 -31.46 -27.58 7.05
C PRO A 61 -30.38 -28.43 6.37
N ALA A 62 -29.39 -28.88 7.13
CA ALA A 62 -28.28 -29.68 6.61
C ALA A 62 -28.71 -31.13 6.29
N ASP A 63 -28.35 -31.62 5.10
CA ASP A 63 -28.34 -33.06 4.81
C ASP A 63 -27.06 -33.69 5.38
N GLN A 64 -27.14 -34.15 6.63
CA GLN A 64 -25.98 -34.65 7.37
C GLN A 64 -25.39 -35.90 6.73
N GLU A 65 -26.22 -36.76 6.12
CA GLU A 65 -25.75 -37.99 5.50
C GLU A 65 -24.94 -37.68 4.24
N ASP A 66 -25.44 -36.79 3.38
CA ASP A 66 -24.72 -36.37 2.17
C ASP A 66 -23.40 -35.66 2.52
N LEU A 67 -23.41 -34.75 3.50
CA LEU A 67 -22.21 -34.00 3.92
C LEU A 67 -21.15 -34.89 4.60
N MET A 68 -21.55 -35.95 5.30
CA MET A 68 -20.62 -36.91 5.91
C MET A 68 -20.01 -37.87 4.86
N HIS A 69 -20.73 -38.21 3.81
CA HIS A 69 -20.19 -39.01 2.70
C HIS A 69 -19.39 -38.19 1.69
N GLY A 70 -19.63 -36.87 1.62
CA GLY A 70 -18.89 -35.94 0.77
C GLY A 70 -17.41 -35.87 1.14
N PHE A 71 -16.55 -36.00 0.12
CA PHE A 71 -15.10 -35.85 0.25
C PHE A 71 -14.62 -34.66 -0.58
N VAL A 72 -13.91 -33.74 0.05
CA VAL A 72 -13.32 -32.58 -0.61
C VAL A 72 -11.81 -32.70 -0.58
N GLN A 73 -11.26 -32.84 -1.78
CA GLN A 73 -9.82 -32.87 -2.01
C GLN A 73 -9.23 -31.47 -1.87
N THR A 74 -8.06 -31.36 -1.23
CA THR A 74 -7.39 -30.06 -0.98
C THR A 74 -6.79 -29.45 -2.26
N ASP A 75 -6.40 -30.28 -3.22
CA ASP A 75 -5.82 -29.92 -4.52
C ASP A 75 -6.86 -29.73 -5.64
N GLU A 76 -8.11 -30.14 -5.41
CA GLU A 76 -9.19 -29.99 -6.39
C GLU A 76 -9.34 -28.54 -6.87
N SER A 77 -9.38 -28.33 -8.19
CA SER A 77 -9.47 -27.01 -8.82
C SER A 77 -10.37 -27.05 -10.05
N TRP A 78 -10.55 -25.90 -10.70
CA TRP A 78 -11.23 -25.84 -12.00
C TRP A 78 -10.49 -26.69 -13.03
N VAL A 79 -11.23 -27.50 -13.78
CA VAL A 79 -10.68 -28.36 -14.83
C VAL A 79 -11.46 -28.21 -16.13
N ILE A 80 -10.76 -28.40 -17.25
CA ILE A 80 -11.39 -28.59 -18.55
C ILE A 80 -11.68 -30.08 -18.67
N GLU A 81 -12.94 -30.46 -18.50
CA GLU A 81 -13.39 -31.84 -18.55
C GLU A 81 -13.72 -32.25 -19.98
N LYS A 82 -13.53 -33.54 -20.30
CA LYS A 82 -13.82 -34.10 -21.62
C LYS A 82 -14.59 -35.40 -21.46
N SER A 83 -15.82 -35.44 -21.95
CA SER A 83 -16.63 -36.67 -21.94
C SER A 83 -17.00 -37.10 -23.36
N TYR A 84 -17.18 -38.42 -23.53
CA TYR A 84 -17.65 -39.02 -24.77
C TYR A 84 -18.59 -40.18 -24.47
N GLY A 85 -19.67 -40.34 -25.25
CA GLY A 85 -20.62 -41.45 -25.11
C GLY A 85 -22.05 -40.99 -24.83
N GLY A 86 -22.91 -41.91 -24.37
CA GLY A 86 -24.29 -41.59 -23.94
C GLY A 86 -25.25 -41.12 -25.05
N GLY A 87 -24.90 -41.26 -26.33
CA GLY A 87 -25.69 -40.75 -27.45
C GLY A 87 -25.54 -39.23 -27.69
N GLU A 88 -24.74 -38.54 -26.88
CA GLU A 88 -24.56 -37.08 -26.95
C GLU A 88 -23.22 -36.64 -27.56
N GLY A 89 -22.40 -37.59 -28.02
CA GLY A 89 -21.14 -37.31 -28.70
C GLY A 89 -20.01 -36.85 -27.76
N HIS A 90 -19.04 -36.13 -28.31
CA HIS A 90 -17.93 -35.54 -27.55
C HIS A 90 -18.34 -34.21 -26.93
N LYS A 91 -18.08 -34.02 -25.64
CA LYS A 91 -18.31 -32.77 -24.91
C LYS A 91 -17.02 -32.30 -24.23
N VAL A 92 -16.83 -30.99 -24.22
CA VAL A 92 -15.75 -30.31 -23.50
C VAL A 92 -16.37 -29.15 -22.75
N TYR A 93 -16.15 -29.07 -21.44
CA TYR A 93 -16.76 -28.06 -20.58
C TYR A 93 -15.85 -27.73 -19.39
N LEU A 94 -16.13 -26.62 -18.72
CA LEU A 94 -15.48 -26.28 -17.45
C LEU A 94 -16.23 -26.95 -16.32
N GLU A 95 -15.50 -27.68 -15.50
CA GLU A 95 -16.05 -28.29 -14.28
C GLU A 95 -15.48 -27.56 -13.05
N PRO A 96 -16.36 -27.08 -12.15
CA PRO A 96 -15.93 -26.43 -10.92
C PRO A 96 -15.29 -27.44 -9.95
N PRO A 97 -14.53 -26.95 -8.95
CA PRO A 97 -14.19 -27.78 -7.80
C PRO A 97 -15.45 -28.24 -7.05
N LEU A 98 -15.29 -29.18 -6.12
CA LEU A 98 -16.35 -29.85 -5.34
C LEU A 98 -17.23 -30.84 -6.14
N ARG A 99 -16.78 -31.28 -7.31
CA ARG A 99 -17.57 -32.14 -8.21
C ARG A 99 -17.89 -33.54 -7.64
N HIS A 100 -17.13 -33.97 -6.64
CA HIS A 100 -17.33 -35.25 -5.94
C HIS A 100 -17.81 -35.07 -4.49
N ALA A 101 -18.19 -33.86 -4.10
CA ALA A 101 -18.43 -33.49 -2.71
C ALA A 101 -19.88 -33.70 -2.24
N GLY A 102 -20.76 -34.23 -3.09
CA GLY A 102 -22.17 -34.46 -2.79
C GLY A 102 -23.09 -33.33 -3.23
N LYS A 103 -24.42 -33.57 -3.20
CA LYS A 103 -25.42 -32.60 -3.67
C LYS A 103 -25.49 -31.35 -2.80
N SER A 104 -25.12 -31.44 -1.53
CA SER A 104 -25.16 -30.33 -0.56
C SER A 104 -24.07 -29.29 -0.79
N LEU A 105 -23.03 -29.66 -1.55
CA LEU A 105 -21.91 -28.79 -1.93
C LEU A 105 -21.95 -28.41 -3.41
N SER A 106 -23.00 -28.82 -4.13
CA SER A 106 -23.15 -28.56 -5.57
C SER A 106 -23.39 -27.08 -5.83
N GLY A 107 -22.52 -26.46 -6.62
CA GLY A 107 -22.53 -25.01 -6.82
C GLY A 107 -21.88 -24.21 -5.68
N GLY A 108 -21.21 -24.91 -4.75
CA GLY A 108 -20.37 -24.30 -3.73
C GLY A 108 -19.03 -23.79 -4.27
N GLU A 109 -18.20 -23.25 -3.39
CA GLU A 109 -16.91 -22.67 -3.74
C GLU A 109 -15.80 -23.17 -2.81
N LYS A 110 -14.65 -23.54 -3.38
CA LYS A 110 -13.42 -23.73 -2.60
C LYS A 110 -12.79 -22.39 -2.27
N LEU A 111 -12.37 -22.24 -1.02
CA LEU A 111 -11.62 -21.06 -0.56
C LEU A 111 -10.12 -21.21 -0.80
N ILE A 112 -9.59 -22.43 -0.68
CA ILE A 112 -8.16 -22.73 -0.69
C ILE A 112 -7.84 -23.90 -1.64
N PHE A 113 -6.71 -23.80 -2.34
CA PHE A 113 -6.20 -24.83 -3.24
C PHE A 113 -4.75 -25.19 -2.86
N ARG A 114 -4.49 -26.49 -2.71
CA ARG A 114 -3.19 -27.07 -2.35
C ARG A 114 -2.62 -27.89 -3.51
N ARG A 115 -2.58 -27.30 -4.70
CA ARG A 115 -2.11 -27.96 -5.92
C ARG A 115 -0.62 -28.26 -5.84
N SER A 116 -0.20 -29.43 -6.31
CA SER A 116 1.20 -29.76 -6.52
C SER A 116 1.57 -29.55 -7.99
N PHE A 117 2.80 -29.10 -8.23
CA PHE A 117 3.40 -29.16 -9.56
C PHE A 117 4.41 -30.30 -9.60
N ASP A 118 3.88 -31.51 -9.78
CA ASP A 118 4.62 -32.74 -9.63
C ASP A 118 5.87 -32.77 -10.52
N GLY A 119 7.00 -33.15 -9.93
CA GLY A 119 8.30 -33.22 -10.60
C GLY A 119 9.04 -31.88 -10.76
N VAL A 120 8.39 -30.75 -10.48
CA VAL A 120 9.01 -29.41 -10.59
C VAL A 120 9.14 -28.75 -9.22
N LEU A 121 8.03 -28.63 -8.48
CA LEU A 121 8.03 -27.98 -7.18
C LEU A 121 8.70 -28.89 -6.14
N LYS A 122 9.70 -28.35 -5.44
CA LYS A 122 10.33 -29.01 -4.30
C LYS A 122 9.84 -28.34 -3.01
N GLY A 123 9.42 -29.14 -2.04
CA GLY A 123 8.90 -28.65 -0.76
C GLY A 123 7.39 -28.72 -0.69
N GLU A 124 6.79 -27.94 0.21
CA GLU A 124 5.35 -27.90 0.39
C GLU A 124 4.63 -27.25 -0.79
N SER A 125 3.44 -27.75 -1.13
CA SER A 125 2.54 -27.09 -2.07
C SER A 125 2.29 -25.64 -1.64
N PRO A 126 2.11 -24.70 -2.58
CA PRO A 126 1.68 -23.35 -2.26
C PRO A 126 0.29 -23.34 -1.63
N VAL A 127 -0.05 -22.25 -0.94
CA VAL A 127 -1.43 -21.94 -0.56
C VAL A 127 -1.94 -20.97 -1.62
N GLU A 128 -2.87 -21.44 -2.45
CA GLU A 128 -3.59 -20.59 -3.39
C GLU A 128 -4.98 -20.30 -2.83
N LEU A 129 -5.48 -19.09 -3.04
CA LEU A 129 -6.82 -18.67 -2.62
C LEU A 129 -7.76 -18.51 -3.81
N SER A 130 -9.06 -18.63 -3.53
CA SER A 130 -10.12 -18.27 -4.48
C SER A 130 -9.92 -16.84 -5.00
N GLN A 131 -9.69 -16.71 -6.30
CA GLN A 131 -9.55 -15.40 -6.94
C GLN A 131 -10.84 -14.59 -6.85
N LYS A 132 -12.01 -15.25 -6.87
CA LYS A 132 -13.30 -14.57 -6.67
C LYS A 132 -13.37 -13.92 -5.29
N LEU A 133 -12.96 -14.64 -4.23
CA LEU A 133 -12.88 -14.09 -2.86
C LEU A 133 -11.88 -12.93 -2.79
N VAL A 134 -10.66 -13.16 -3.27
CA VAL A 134 -9.56 -12.18 -3.22
C VAL A 134 -9.93 -10.89 -3.93
N HIS A 135 -10.48 -10.97 -5.14
CA HIS A 135 -10.88 -9.78 -5.89
C HIS A 135 -12.10 -9.08 -5.29
N SER A 136 -13.07 -9.83 -4.77
CA SER A 136 -14.28 -9.23 -4.18
C SER A 136 -13.99 -8.45 -2.90
N LEU A 137 -12.88 -8.77 -2.24
CA LEU A 137 -12.43 -8.11 -1.00
C LEU A 137 -11.27 -7.12 -1.24
N ASP A 138 -10.90 -6.87 -2.51
CA ASP A 138 -9.79 -6.00 -2.93
C ASP A 138 -8.44 -6.34 -2.25
N LEU A 139 -8.10 -7.63 -2.23
CA LEU A 139 -6.93 -8.13 -1.52
C LEU A 139 -5.74 -8.37 -2.44
N HIS A 140 -4.56 -8.06 -1.93
CA HIS A 140 -3.27 -8.27 -2.60
C HIS A 140 -2.33 -9.06 -1.70
N PHE A 141 -1.63 -10.06 -2.26
CA PHE A 141 -0.66 -10.83 -1.48
C PHE A 141 0.62 -10.03 -1.21
N VAL A 142 0.92 -9.81 0.07
CA VAL A 142 2.15 -9.14 0.55
C VAL A 142 3.08 -10.19 1.14
N VAL A 143 4.21 -10.43 0.46
CA VAL A 143 5.14 -11.53 0.76
C VAL A 143 5.74 -11.41 2.15
N GLU A 144 6.14 -10.19 2.54
CA GLU A 144 6.78 -9.87 3.81
C GLU A 144 5.86 -10.12 5.01
N ARG A 145 4.55 -10.06 4.78
CA ARG A 145 3.51 -10.29 5.79
C ARG A 145 2.93 -11.71 5.72
N ASN A 146 3.23 -12.44 4.64
CA ASN A 146 2.63 -13.74 4.31
C ASN A 146 1.09 -13.69 4.42
N ALA A 147 0.50 -12.61 3.90
CA ALA A 147 -0.91 -12.30 4.04
C ALA A 147 -1.46 -11.64 2.77
N TYR A 148 -2.76 -11.78 2.56
CA TYR A 148 -3.53 -11.00 1.60
C TYR A 148 -4.09 -9.79 2.34
N CYS A 149 -3.68 -8.62 1.88
CA CYS A 149 -3.87 -7.35 2.56
C CYS A 149 -4.65 -6.38 1.67
N ARG A 150 -5.25 -5.38 2.29
CA ARG A 150 -5.76 -4.17 1.63
C ARG A 150 -5.26 -2.93 2.37
N LEU A 151 -5.57 -1.76 1.84
CA LEU A 151 -5.38 -0.50 2.56
C LEU A 151 -6.67 -0.13 3.28
N ASP A 152 -6.56 0.34 4.51
CA ASP A 152 -7.66 0.98 5.21
C ASP A 152 -7.82 2.45 4.77
N ASP A 153 -8.82 3.14 5.32
CA ASP A 153 -9.11 4.55 5.06
C ASP A 153 -7.97 5.51 5.47
N ARG A 154 -6.97 5.01 6.20
CA ARG A 154 -5.78 5.75 6.64
C ARG A 154 -4.56 5.43 5.78
N GLY A 155 -4.70 4.57 4.77
CA GLY A 155 -3.60 4.07 3.95
C GLY A 155 -2.66 3.12 4.70
N ASP A 156 -3.10 2.55 5.82
CA ASP A 156 -2.38 1.52 6.55
C ASP A 156 -2.72 0.12 6.00
N ILE A 157 -1.74 -0.77 6.05
CA ILE A 157 -1.89 -2.12 5.50
C ILE A 157 -2.63 -3.00 6.52
N GLU A 158 -3.83 -3.46 6.15
CA GLU A 158 -4.66 -4.37 6.93
C GLU A 158 -4.47 -5.81 6.44
N ASP A 159 -4.16 -6.74 7.36
CA ASP A 159 -4.07 -8.17 7.05
C ASP A 159 -5.46 -8.82 7.13
N VAL A 160 -6.04 -9.18 5.99
CA VAL A 160 -7.40 -9.75 5.94
C VAL A 160 -7.35 -11.28 5.92
N ILE A 161 -6.46 -11.88 5.12
CA ILE A 161 -6.26 -13.34 5.08
C ILE A 161 -4.80 -13.66 5.34
N ARG A 162 -4.47 -14.35 6.42
CA ARG A 162 -3.08 -14.67 6.77
C ARG A 162 -2.77 -16.12 6.49
N VAL A 163 -1.58 -16.37 5.94
CA VAL A 163 -1.01 -17.70 5.84
C VAL A 163 -0.02 -17.84 6.99
N LEU A 164 -0.27 -18.79 7.87
CA LEU A 164 0.54 -19.02 9.05
C LEU A 164 1.23 -20.37 8.91
N ARG A 165 2.54 -20.38 9.12
CA ARG A 165 3.35 -21.61 9.06
C ARG A 165 4.10 -21.77 10.36
N ALA A 166 4.22 -23.01 10.80
CA ALA A 166 5.08 -23.35 11.91
C ALA A 166 5.71 -24.72 11.73
N GLU A 167 7.00 -24.79 12.06
CA GLU A 167 7.69 -26.06 12.23
C GLU A 167 7.26 -26.72 13.55
N LEU A 168 7.03 -28.03 13.50
CA LEU A 168 6.71 -28.86 14.65
C LEU A 168 7.92 -29.77 14.94
N GLY A 169 8.63 -29.48 16.03
CA GLY A 169 9.82 -30.23 16.44
C GLY A 169 11.00 -30.14 15.46
N ASN A 170 11.86 -31.16 15.46
CA ASN A 170 13.12 -31.19 14.71
C ASN A 170 13.02 -31.96 13.36
N GLY A 171 11.80 -32.13 12.82
CA GLY A 171 11.50 -33.01 11.68
C GLY A 171 10.95 -32.28 10.43
N ARG A 172 10.36 -33.06 9.50
CA ARG A 172 9.63 -32.55 8.31
C ARG A 172 8.16 -32.23 8.59
N GLU A 173 7.77 -32.22 9.85
CA GLU A 173 6.38 -31.96 10.25
C GLU A 173 6.16 -30.45 10.35
N SER A 174 5.20 -29.97 9.58
CA SER A 174 4.80 -28.58 9.57
C SER A 174 3.31 -28.46 9.84
N LEU A 175 2.95 -27.29 10.36
CA LEU A 175 1.59 -26.85 10.52
C LEU A 175 1.39 -25.65 9.62
N VAL A 176 0.46 -25.78 8.67
CA VAL A 176 -0.01 -24.67 7.84
C VAL A 176 -1.42 -24.33 8.27
N ALA A 177 -1.69 -23.05 8.51
CA ALA A 177 -3.03 -22.54 8.76
C ALA A 177 -3.31 -21.33 7.88
N VAL A 178 -4.56 -21.16 7.47
CA VAL A 178 -5.04 -19.97 6.78
C VAL A 178 -6.19 -19.40 7.58
N THR A 179 -6.09 -18.13 7.89
CA THR A 179 -7.11 -17.38 8.63
C THR A 179 -7.70 -16.28 7.79
N ILE A 180 -8.95 -15.89 8.06
CA ILE A 180 -9.63 -14.74 7.46
C ILE A 180 -10.40 -13.97 8.53
N LEU A 181 -10.47 -12.64 8.43
CA LEU A 181 -11.33 -11.82 9.28
C LEU A 181 -12.80 -12.25 9.14
N ALA A 182 -13.46 -12.45 10.27
CA ALA A 182 -14.83 -12.99 10.32
C ALA A 182 -15.85 -12.08 9.66
N ARG A 183 -15.66 -10.75 9.78
CA ARG A 183 -16.50 -9.74 9.12
C ARG A 183 -16.41 -9.88 7.60
N ASP A 184 -15.21 -9.92 7.03
CA ASP A 184 -14.99 -10.05 5.59
C ASP A 184 -15.54 -11.37 5.03
N LEU A 185 -15.32 -12.48 5.73
CA LEU A 185 -15.90 -13.77 5.34
C LEU A 185 -17.43 -13.73 5.39
N SER A 186 -18.01 -13.14 6.44
CA SER A 186 -19.47 -13.00 6.59
C SER A 186 -20.07 -12.13 5.50
N THR A 187 -19.46 -10.99 5.18
CA THR A 187 -19.86 -10.11 4.07
C THR A 187 -19.86 -10.87 2.75
N TYR A 188 -18.77 -11.59 2.46
CA TYR A 188 -18.68 -12.39 1.23
C TYR A 188 -19.76 -13.48 1.18
N MET A 189 -19.93 -14.25 2.26
CA MET A 189 -20.94 -15.31 2.34
C MET A 189 -22.36 -14.76 2.15
N THR A 190 -22.69 -13.62 2.76
CA THR A 190 -24.00 -12.97 2.59
C THR A 190 -24.25 -12.54 1.15
N LEU A 191 -23.27 -11.91 0.50
CA LEU A 191 -23.42 -11.43 -0.87
C LEU A 191 -23.41 -12.57 -1.90
N ALA A 192 -22.80 -13.71 -1.56
CA ALA A 192 -22.76 -14.89 -2.41
C ALA A 192 -23.89 -15.89 -2.13
N ASP A 193 -24.78 -15.63 -1.16
CA ASP A 193 -25.80 -16.57 -0.66
C ASP A 193 -25.21 -17.93 -0.23
N MET A 194 -24.05 -17.90 0.44
CA MET A 194 -23.28 -19.07 0.85
C MET A 194 -23.21 -19.23 2.38
N ALA A 195 -22.87 -20.44 2.82
CA ALA A 195 -22.49 -20.76 4.19
C ALA A 195 -21.17 -21.54 4.20
N LEU A 196 -20.37 -21.35 5.24
CA LEU A 196 -19.11 -22.06 5.42
C LEU A 196 -19.38 -23.44 5.99
N VAL A 197 -18.86 -24.46 5.32
CA VAL A 197 -18.87 -25.85 5.77
C VAL A 197 -17.43 -26.24 6.08
N PHE A 198 -17.14 -26.42 7.37
CA PHE A 198 -15.91 -27.04 7.82
C PHE A 198 -16.00 -28.53 7.68
N MET A 199 -14.96 -29.10 7.07
CA MET A 199 -14.63 -30.51 7.15
C MET A 199 -13.43 -30.63 8.05
N PHE A 200 -13.53 -31.47 9.07
CA PHE A 200 -12.45 -31.62 10.03
C PHE A 200 -12.15 -33.07 10.32
N ASP A 201 -10.87 -33.32 10.55
CA ASP A 201 -10.33 -34.57 11.04
C ASP A 201 -9.25 -34.26 12.08
N PHE A 202 -9.45 -34.75 13.30
CA PHE A 202 -8.43 -34.73 14.33
C PHE A 202 -8.12 -36.18 14.67
N THR A 203 -6.99 -36.69 14.19
CA THR A 203 -6.55 -38.06 14.42
C THR A 203 -5.22 -38.06 15.15
N ARG A 204 -5.20 -38.65 16.35
CA ARG A 204 -4.04 -38.73 17.23
C ARG A 204 -3.67 -40.19 17.41
N PHE A 205 -2.43 -40.54 17.10
CA PHE A 205 -1.91 -41.88 17.30
C PHE A 205 -0.38 -41.83 17.44
N VAL A 206 0.19 -42.93 17.90
CA VAL A 206 1.65 -43.10 17.95
C VAL A 206 2.12 -43.77 16.64
N PRO A 207 2.90 -43.08 15.80
CA PRO A 207 3.45 -43.69 14.58
C PRO A 207 4.21 -44.98 14.87
N GLY A 208 4.02 -46.00 14.04
CA GLY A 208 4.66 -47.32 14.18
C GLY A 208 4.08 -48.23 15.29
N SER A 209 3.19 -47.72 16.14
CA SER A 209 2.52 -48.51 17.20
C SER A 209 1.00 -48.65 17.02
N PHE A 210 0.46 -48.13 15.91
CA PHE A 210 -0.95 -48.22 15.57
C PHE A 210 -1.20 -49.35 14.56
N ASN A 211 -2.00 -50.34 14.96
CA ASN A 211 -2.31 -51.54 14.15
C ASN A 211 -3.79 -51.60 13.70
N GLY A 212 -4.50 -50.47 13.77
CA GLY A 212 -5.93 -50.36 13.49
C GLY A 212 -6.77 -50.12 14.74
N TRP A 213 -8.04 -49.77 14.52
CA TRP A 213 -8.95 -49.35 15.59
C TRP A 213 -9.58 -50.49 16.39
N GLY A 214 -9.66 -51.70 15.82
CA GLY A 214 -10.32 -52.85 16.47
C GLY A 214 -11.77 -52.56 16.90
N ASP A 215 -12.25 -53.33 17.87
CA ASP A 215 -13.49 -53.02 18.59
C ASP A 215 -13.21 -51.96 19.67
N HIS A 216 -13.97 -50.87 19.65
CA HIS A 216 -13.72 -49.70 20.48
C HIS A 216 -14.99 -48.88 20.68
N HIS A 217 -14.99 -48.03 21.71
CA HIS A 217 -16.08 -47.10 21.94
C HIS A 217 -16.15 -46.07 20.80
N ARG A 218 -17.34 -45.92 20.22
CA ARG A 218 -17.63 -44.95 19.17
C ARG A 218 -18.54 -43.87 19.68
N ILE A 219 -18.25 -42.64 19.29
CA ILE A 219 -19.04 -41.45 19.52
C ILE A 219 -19.74 -41.12 18.21
N ASP A 220 -21.04 -40.87 18.25
CA ASP A 220 -21.83 -40.32 17.13
C ASP A 220 -22.60 -39.10 17.67
N ARG A 221 -22.30 -37.93 17.14
CA ARG A 221 -22.91 -36.65 17.50
C ARG A 221 -23.70 -36.13 16.31
N ARG A 222 -24.99 -35.85 16.52
CA ARG A 222 -25.91 -35.32 15.50
C ARG A 222 -26.59 -34.03 15.96
N ALA A 223 -25.85 -32.92 15.98
CA ALA A 223 -26.45 -31.60 16.15
C ALA A 223 -26.75 -30.99 14.77
N PRO A 224 -27.66 -30.01 14.65
CA PRO A 224 -28.05 -29.45 13.36
C PRO A 224 -26.88 -28.96 12.49
N ASP A 225 -25.97 -28.20 13.10
CA ASP A 225 -24.82 -27.57 12.42
C ASP A 225 -23.46 -28.09 12.88
N LEU A 226 -23.44 -29.10 13.76
CA LEU A 226 -22.21 -29.77 14.20
C LEU A 226 -22.49 -31.25 14.39
N PHE A 227 -21.97 -32.05 13.48
CA PHE A 227 -22.17 -33.49 13.47
C PHE A 227 -20.87 -34.19 13.12
N TYR A 228 -20.56 -35.24 13.87
CA TYR A 228 -19.28 -35.92 13.78
C TYR A 228 -19.38 -37.31 14.37
N HIS A 229 -18.46 -38.17 13.96
CA HIS A 229 -18.19 -39.42 14.66
C HIS A 229 -16.75 -39.43 15.16
N GLY A 230 -16.50 -40.23 16.18
CA GLY A 230 -15.18 -40.38 16.76
C GLY A 230 -15.05 -41.68 17.52
N GLY A 231 -13.88 -41.87 18.10
CA GLY A 231 -13.60 -43.04 18.92
C GLY A 231 -12.17 -43.04 19.40
N GLY A 232 -11.86 -43.99 20.27
CA GLY A 232 -10.51 -44.11 20.81
C GLY A 232 -10.22 -45.48 21.39
N ILE A 233 -8.92 -45.77 21.41
CA ILE A 233 -8.29 -46.90 22.09
C ILE A 233 -7.24 -46.34 23.07
N ALA A 234 -6.54 -47.21 23.81
CA ALA A 234 -5.63 -46.79 24.88
C ALA A 234 -4.53 -45.79 24.48
N ASN A 235 -4.12 -45.75 23.21
CA ASN A 235 -3.01 -44.92 22.71
C ASN A 235 -3.34 -44.15 21.42
N ALA A 236 -4.62 -44.06 21.04
CA ALA A 236 -5.04 -43.34 19.85
C ALA A 236 -6.51 -42.91 19.95
N SER A 237 -6.86 -41.80 19.30
CA SER A 237 -8.24 -41.34 19.16
C SER A 237 -8.41 -40.56 17.88
N TYR A 238 -9.65 -40.48 17.42
CA TYR A 238 -9.99 -39.68 16.25
C TYR A 238 -11.37 -39.04 16.43
N VAL A 239 -11.55 -37.92 15.75
CA VAL A 239 -12.87 -37.33 15.52
C VAL A 239 -12.90 -36.73 14.11
N ASN A 240 -13.92 -37.09 13.34
CA ASN A 240 -14.14 -36.63 11.98
C ASN A 240 -15.58 -36.16 11.82
N GLY A 241 -15.77 -35.00 11.21
CA GLY A 241 -17.12 -34.49 11.01
C GLY A 241 -17.20 -33.20 10.24
N ARG A 242 -18.35 -32.55 10.38
CA ARG A 242 -18.69 -31.31 9.71
C ARG A 242 -19.23 -30.29 10.69
N MET A 243 -18.93 -29.02 10.42
CA MET A 243 -19.53 -27.88 11.12
C MET A 243 -19.97 -26.84 10.10
N ILE A 244 -21.18 -26.31 10.25
CA ILE A 244 -21.74 -25.28 9.37
C ILE A 244 -21.73 -23.95 10.12
N VAL A 245 -21.15 -22.93 9.50
CA VAL A 245 -21.14 -21.55 9.98
C VAL A 245 -21.84 -20.67 8.96
N ARG A 246 -22.94 -20.05 9.36
CA ARG A 246 -23.69 -19.10 8.54
C ARG A 246 -23.23 -17.69 8.85
N SER A 247 -23.39 -16.79 7.89
CA SER A 247 -23.06 -15.38 8.09
C SER A 247 -23.85 -14.80 9.25
N ALA A 248 -23.17 -14.08 10.14
CA ALA A 248 -23.81 -13.32 11.21
C ALA A 248 -24.38 -11.98 10.72
N ILE A 249 -24.03 -11.55 9.50
CA ILE A 249 -24.35 -10.23 8.97
C ILE A 249 -25.43 -10.36 7.88
N PRO A 250 -26.68 -9.94 8.13
CA PRO A 250 -27.72 -9.97 7.10
C PRO A 250 -27.46 -8.91 6.02
N LEU A 251 -27.95 -9.16 4.79
CA LEU A 251 -27.81 -8.22 3.67
C LEU A 251 -28.35 -6.81 4.00
N GLN A 252 -29.46 -6.74 4.73
CA GLN A 252 -30.05 -5.46 5.13
C GLN A 252 -29.10 -4.64 6.01
N GLN A 253 -28.33 -5.28 6.90
CA GLN A 253 -27.35 -4.59 7.72
C GLN A 253 -26.24 -3.99 6.86
N LEU A 254 -25.71 -4.73 5.88
CA LEU A 254 -24.70 -4.21 4.94
C LEU A 254 -25.21 -2.99 4.17
N ILE A 255 -26.47 -3.04 3.72
CA ILE A 255 -27.11 -1.92 3.02
C ILE A 255 -27.24 -0.70 3.94
N ASP A 256 -27.63 -0.90 5.19
CA ASP A 256 -27.83 0.19 6.14
C ASP A 256 -26.50 0.79 6.61
N GLU A 257 -25.46 -0.02 6.79
CA GLU A 257 -24.09 0.44 7.03
C GLU A 257 -23.56 1.30 5.87
N TRP A 258 -23.75 0.87 4.62
CA TRP A 258 -23.32 1.64 3.46
C TRP A 258 -24.07 2.98 3.31
N LYS A 259 -25.38 2.98 3.60
CA LYS A 259 -26.17 4.22 3.65
C LYS A 259 -25.66 5.18 4.72
N GLU A 260 -25.29 4.65 5.89
CA GLU A 260 -24.76 5.43 7.00
C GLU A 260 -23.41 6.05 6.66
N GLU A 261 -22.49 5.26 6.11
CA GLU A 261 -21.17 5.70 5.68
C GLU A 261 -21.24 6.79 4.60
N SER A 262 -22.20 6.65 3.69
CA SER A 262 -22.47 7.60 2.61
C SER A 262 -23.26 8.82 3.06
N ASN A 263 -23.70 8.89 4.33
CA ASN A 263 -24.52 9.99 4.83
C ASN A 263 -23.65 11.18 5.25
N PRO A 264 -23.67 12.31 4.51
CA PRO A 264 -22.85 13.46 4.84
C PRO A 264 -23.21 14.08 6.20
N THR A 265 -24.46 13.97 6.66
CA THR A 265 -24.89 14.61 7.92
C THR A 265 -24.44 13.88 9.19
N LYS A 266 -23.88 12.68 9.04
CA LYS A 266 -23.38 11.87 10.15
C LYS A 266 -21.86 11.77 10.18
N ARG A 267 -21.19 12.33 9.17
CA ARG A 267 -19.75 12.53 9.21
C ARG A 267 -19.41 13.63 10.19
N GLU A 268 -18.35 13.42 10.96
CA GLU A 268 -17.76 14.47 11.76
C GLU A 268 -16.87 15.36 10.87
N TYR A 269 -16.93 16.67 11.08
CA TYR A 269 -16.14 17.65 10.35
C TYR A 269 -15.45 18.63 11.30
N ALA A 270 -14.22 19.00 10.97
CA ALA A 270 -13.47 20.00 11.72
C ALA A 270 -13.89 21.43 11.35
N THR A 271 -13.63 22.37 12.25
CA THR A 271 -13.80 23.81 12.02
C THR A 271 -12.48 24.45 11.63
N PHE A 272 -12.51 25.41 10.71
CA PHE A 272 -11.34 26.12 10.24
C PHE A 272 -11.59 27.62 10.22
N LYS A 273 -10.55 28.37 10.58
CA LYS A 273 -10.36 29.79 10.31
C LYS A 273 -10.05 29.95 8.83
N ILE A 274 -10.94 30.61 8.11
CA ILE A 274 -10.85 30.83 6.68
C ILE A 274 -10.97 32.31 6.35
N PHE A 275 -10.48 32.65 5.16
CA PHE A 275 -10.91 33.87 4.48
C PHE A 275 -12.08 33.53 3.56
N ASP A 276 -13.29 33.92 3.94
CA ASP A 276 -14.47 33.76 3.10
C ASP A 276 -14.35 34.68 1.89
N ARG A 277 -14.05 34.09 0.73
CA ARG A 277 -13.83 34.82 -0.52
C ARG A 277 -15.11 35.41 -1.10
N LYS A 278 -16.27 34.86 -0.74
CA LYS A 278 -17.56 35.32 -1.24
C LYS A 278 -17.94 36.63 -0.56
N ASN A 279 -17.88 36.63 0.78
CA ASN A 279 -18.29 37.75 1.61
C ASN A 279 -17.12 38.69 1.97
N SER A 280 -15.89 38.33 1.59
CA SER A 280 -14.65 39.08 1.88
C SER A 280 -14.43 39.32 3.39
N VAL A 281 -14.65 38.30 4.21
CA VAL A 281 -14.51 38.36 5.67
C VAL A 281 -13.71 37.18 6.23
N GLU A 282 -13.03 37.40 7.34
CA GLU A 282 -12.42 36.32 8.13
C GLU A 282 -13.48 35.68 9.02
N VAL A 283 -13.65 34.35 8.91
CA VAL A 283 -14.65 33.61 9.67
C VAL A 283 -14.10 32.26 10.11
N GLU A 284 -14.54 31.79 11.26
CA GLU A 284 -14.31 30.41 11.71
C GLU A 284 -15.60 29.61 11.47
N THR A 285 -15.52 28.60 10.61
CA THR A 285 -16.68 27.80 10.21
C THR A 285 -16.33 26.31 10.08
N SER A 286 -17.34 25.45 10.12
CA SER A 286 -17.19 24.02 9.83
C SER A 286 -16.90 23.80 8.34
N CYS A 287 -16.07 22.80 8.02
CA CYS A 287 -15.91 22.34 6.64
C CYS A 287 -17.03 21.38 6.18
N ALA A 288 -18.03 21.10 7.03
CA ALA A 288 -19.15 20.25 6.63
C ALA A 288 -19.95 20.87 5.46
N PRO A 289 -20.49 20.06 4.54
CA PRO A 289 -21.19 20.54 3.35
C PRO A 289 -22.32 21.53 3.63
N GLU A 290 -23.03 21.41 4.75
CA GLU A 290 -24.14 22.29 5.14
C GLU A 290 -23.70 23.70 5.59
N PHE A 291 -22.40 23.92 5.85
CA PHE A 291 -21.84 25.24 6.17
C PHE A 291 -21.13 25.89 4.98
N LEU A 292 -21.13 25.23 3.82
CA LEU A 292 -20.46 25.68 2.61
C LEU A 292 -21.46 25.82 1.46
N SER A 293 -21.13 26.66 0.50
CA SER A 293 -21.85 26.79 -0.77
C SER A 293 -20.87 26.57 -1.91
N ASN A 294 -21.36 26.05 -3.04
CA ASN A 294 -20.57 26.13 -4.27
C ASN A 294 -20.72 27.51 -4.93
N TYR A 295 -19.89 27.77 -5.95
CA TYR A 295 -19.86 29.03 -6.69
C TYR A 295 -21.16 29.31 -7.47
N PHE A 296 -21.96 28.28 -7.77
CA PHE A 296 -23.15 28.37 -8.62
C PHE A 296 -24.47 28.52 -7.82
N GLN A 297 -24.42 28.42 -6.50
CA GLN A 297 -25.57 28.51 -5.62
C GLN A 297 -25.67 29.89 -4.98
N GLU A 298 -26.87 30.50 -5.06
CA GLU A 298 -27.22 31.66 -4.27
C GLU A 298 -27.41 31.24 -2.80
N SER A 299 -26.58 31.78 -1.93
CA SER A 299 -26.53 31.50 -0.49
C SER A 299 -25.72 32.61 0.18
N ASP A 300 -25.76 32.74 1.50
CA ASP A 300 -24.84 33.61 2.24
C ASP A 300 -23.62 32.84 2.77
N LEU A 301 -23.59 31.51 2.60
CA LEU A 301 -22.50 30.65 3.10
C LEU A 301 -21.19 30.85 2.32
N PRO A 302 -20.03 30.65 2.98
CA PRO A 302 -18.72 30.69 2.35
C PRO A 302 -18.62 29.74 1.16
N TRP A 303 -17.85 30.13 0.15
CA TRP A 303 -17.60 29.22 -0.98
C TRP A 303 -16.67 28.07 -0.58
N GLU A 304 -16.85 26.89 -1.16
CA GLU A 304 -15.94 25.73 -1.01
C GLU A 304 -14.49 26.06 -1.35
N ILE A 305 -14.27 27.01 -2.27
CA ILE A 305 -12.95 27.53 -2.68
C ILE A 305 -12.43 28.65 -1.77
N SER A 306 -12.99 28.80 -0.57
CA SER A 306 -12.47 29.73 0.44
C SER A 306 -11.25 29.10 1.13
N PRO A 307 -10.10 29.79 1.16
CA PRO A 307 -8.86 29.25 1.69
C PRO A 307 -8.84 29.28 3.22
N ALA A 308 -8.43 28.17 3.81
CA ALA A 308 -7.90 28.09 5.17
C ALA A 308 -6.38 28.24 5.12
N PHE A 309 -5.80 28.86 6.15
CA PHE A 309 -4.35 29.10 6.24
C PHE A 309 -3.75 28.33 7.41
N PHE A 310 -2.51 27.87 7.23
CA PHE A 310 -1.83 26.97 8.15
C PHE A 310 -0.37 27.34 8.32
N ARG A 311 0.17 27.07 9.50
CA ARG A 311 1.63 27.06 9.72
C ARG A 311 2.29 26.01 8.81
N PRO A 312 3.47 26.28 8.25
CA PRO A 312 4.14 25.38 7.30
C PRO A 312 4.49 24.00 7.89
N ASP A 313 4.57 23.88 9.21
CA ASP A 313 4.78 22.62 9.94
C ASP A 313 3.73 21.55 9.62
N VAL A 314 2.54 21.92 9.12
CA VAL A 314 1.50 20.98 8.68
C VAL A 314 2.01 20.01 7.60
N LEU A 315 3.02 20.41 6.82
CA LEU A 315 3.59 19.55 5.77
C LEU A 315 4.64 18.58 6.29
N HIS A 316 5.16 18.79 7.52
CA HIS A 316 6.28 18.02 8.05
C HIS A 316 5.97 16.51 8.12
N ARG A 317 4.79 16.13 8.63
CA ARG A 317 4.37 14.73 8.75
C ARG A 317 4.37 14.01 7.41
N PHE A 318 3.88 14.68 6.38
CA PHE A 318 3.78 14.10 5.04
C PHE A 318 5.17 14.01 4.38
N LYS A 319 6.07 14.96 4.64
CA LYS A 319 7.45 14.91 4.12
C LYS A 319 8.31 13.84 4.82
N SER A 320 8.04 13.54 6.09
CA SER A 320 8.83 12.59 6.87
C SER A 320 8.60 11.12 6.52
N ASP A 321 7.47 10.79 5.87
CA ASP A 321 7.10 9.41 5.51
C ASP A 321 6.73 9.31 4.03
N PRO A 322 7.72 9.28 3.12
CA PRO A 322 7.50 9.20 1.68
C PRO A 322 6.99 7.83 1.22
N GLU A 323 7.05 6.79 2.06
CA GLU A 323 6.48 5.47 1.75
C GLU A 323 4.96 5.45 1.92
N LYS A 324 4.42 6.28 2.83
CA LYS A 324 2.99 6.44 3.06
C LYS A 324 2.38 7.62 2.29
N TYR A 325 3.10 8.73 2.19
CA TYR A 325 2.57 9.95 1.57
C TYR A 325 3.34 10.34 0.31
N THR A 326 2.59 10.69 -0.73
CA THR A 326 3.14 11.34 -1.92
C THR A 326 2.81 12.82 -1.84
N LEU A 327 3.84 13.67 -1.81
CA LEU A 327 3.67 15.10 -2.02
C LEU A 327 4.14 15.44 -3.43
N ASP A 328 3.23 16.02 -4.19
CA ASP A 328 3.54 16.82 -5.34
C ASP A 328 3.41 18.31 -4.98
N ASP A 329 3.72 19.19 -5.91
CA ASP A 329 3.76 20.64 -5.72
C ASP A 329 2.47 21.22 -5.10
N ARG A 330 1.32 20.69 -5.50
CA ARG A 330 -0.01 21.16 -5.06
C ARG A 330 -0.97 20.05 -4.65
N THR A 331 -0.46 18.83 -4.47
CA THR A 331 -1.29 17.68 -4.08
C THR A 331 -0.59 16.82 -3.05
N ILE A 332 -1.34 16.36 -2.05
CA ILE A 332 -0.89 15.35 -1.08
C ILE A 332 -1.79 14.14 -1.26
N SER A 333 -1.23 12.95 -1.35
CA SER A 333 -2.02 11.71 -1.35
C SER A 333 -1.45 10.69 -0.38
N CYS A 334 -2.32 9.92 0.26
CA CYS A 334 -1.96 8.81 1.13
C CYS A 334 -2.38 7.49 0.48
N ARG A 335 -1.44 6.77 -0.16
CA ARG A 335 -1.62 5.46 -0.82
C ARG A 335 -3.03 5.20 -1.42
N ASN A 336 -3.61 6.20 -2.12
CA ASN A 336 -4.98 6.21 -2.65
C ASN A 336 -6.15 6.21 -1.64
N ALA A 337 -5.92 6.09 -0.33
CA ALA A 337 -6.97 6.21 0.69
C ALA A 337 -7.63 7.61 0.68
N TRP A 338 -6.82 8.65 0.51
CA TRP A 338 -7.32 10.02 0.36
C TRP A 338 -6.32 10.90 -0.40
N TYR A 339 -6.82 12.04 -0.89
CA TYR A 339 -6.00 13.08 -1.50
C TYR A 339 -6.46 14.48 -1.07
N LEU A 340 -5.51 15.38 -0.89
CA LEU A 340 -5.71 16.82 -0.79
C LEU A 340 -5.19 17.47 -2.08
N LYS A 341 -6.03 18.25 -2.75
CA LYS A 341 -5.63 19.04 -3.93
C LYS A 341 -5.64 20.53 -3.59
N GLY A 342 -4.92 21.29 -4.40
CA GLY A 342 -5.02 22.76 -4.41
C GLY A 342 -4.26 23.46 -3.29
N TYR A 343 -3.52 22.74 -2.44
CA TYR A 343 -2.69 23.41 -1.44
C TYR A 343 -1.52 24.14 -2.12
N ASP A 344 -1.06 25.24 -1.53
CA ASP A 344 0.15 25.93 -1.97
C ASP A 344 0.71 26.80 -0.82
N ILE A 345 1.90 27.38 -0.98
CA ILE A 345 2.53 28.26 0.02
C ILE A 345 2.51 29.70 -0.50
N ASN A 346 1.92 30.61 0.27
CA ASN A 346 1.86 32.03 -0.10
C ASN A 346 3.16 32.79 0.21
N GLU A 347 3.23 34.06 -0.19
CA GLU A 347 4.40 34.93 0.04
C GLU A 347 4.72 35.16 1.53
N ALA A 348 3.71 35.04 2.40
CA ALA A 348 3.88 35.13 3.85
C ALA A 348 4.38 33.82 4.49
N GLY A 349 4.64 32.77 3.70
CA GLY A 349 5.11 31.46 4.17
C GLY A 349 4.03 30.59 4.80
N GLN A 350 2.76 30.95 4.63
CA GLN A 350 1.63 30.14 5.09
C GLN A 350 1.26 29.12 4.02
N VAL A 351 0.97 27.90 4.46
CA VAL A 351 0.32 26.90 3.63
C VAL A 351 -1.16 27.27 3.57
N HIS A 352 -1.75 27.33 2.38
CA HIS A 352 -3.19 27.50 2.22
C HIS A 352 -3.78 26.29 1.50
N ALA A 353 -5.02 25.96 1.83
CA ALA A 353 -5.81 24.91 1.18
C ALA A 353 -7.31 25.28 1.22
N TYR A 354 -8.08 24.78 0.26
CA TYR A 354 -9.50 25.11 0.18
C TYR A 354 -10.33 24.32 1.19
N ILE A 355 -11.27 24.99 1.85
CA ILE A 355 -12.11 24.35 2.88
C ILE A 355 -12.93 23.17 2.33
N GLY A 356 -13.36 23.23 1.07
CA GLY A 356 -14.05 22.13 0.40
C GLY A 356 -13.16 20.92 0.15
N ASP A 357 -11.86 21.11 -0.12
CA ASP A 357 -10.91 20.01 -0.27
C ASP A 357 -10.53 19.41 1.10
N LEU A 358 -10.45 20.23 2.15
CA LEU A 358 -10.26 19.76 3.53
C LEU A 358 -11.44 18.91 4.01
N ALA A 359 -12.68 19.27 3.62
CA ALA A 359 -13.89 18.52 3.95
C ALA A 359 -13.89 17.08 3.43
N ARG A 360 -13.10 16.78 2.40
CA ARG A 360 -12.99 15.44 1.79
C ARG A 360 -12.01 14.54 2.53
N LEU A 361 -11.16 15.10 3.40
CA LEU A 361 -10.20 14.33 4.18
C LEU A 361 -10.90 13.55 5.30
N PRO A 362 -10.33 12.40 5.74
CA PRO A 362 -10.76 11.75 6.97
C PRO A 362 -10.72 12.71 8.17
N ILE A 363 -11.61 12.53 9.16
CA ILE A 363 -11.69 13.44 10.32
C ILE A 363 -10.36 13.56 11.09
N GLU A 364 -9.57 12.50 11.18
CA GLU A 364 -8.25 12.53 11.82
C GLU A 364 -7.29 13.47 11.09
N GLU A 365 -7.34 13.45 9.75
CA GLU A 365 -6.58 14.34 8.89
C GLU A 365 -7.09 15.78 9.03
N GLN A 366 -8.40 16.00 8.99
CA GLN A 366 -8.98 17.33 9.22
C GLN A 366 -8.55 17.94 10.56
N ARG A 367 -8.58 17.15 11.65
CA ARG A 367 -8.13 17.58 12.99
C ARG A 367 -6.63 17.85 13.02
N TYR A 368 -5.82 17.07 12.31
CA TYR A 368 -4.39 17.35 12.17
C TYR A 368 -4.18 18.72 11.52
N TRP A 369 -4.82 18.98 10.38
CA TRP A 369 -4.77 20.28 9.71
C TRP A 369 -5.27 21.41 10.62
N GLN A 370 -6.38 21.20 11.32
CA GLN A 370 -6.97 22.16 12.26
C GLN A 370 -5.97 22.60 13.35
N SER A 371 -5.11 21.70 13.83
CA SER A 371 -4.10 22.04 14.86
C SER A 371 -3.04 23.04 14.40
N PHE A 372 -2.85 23.19 13.09
CA PHE A 372 -1.94 24.15 12.46
C PHE A 372 -2.64 25.38 11.89
N ASN A 373 -3.96 25.44 11.95
CA ASN A 373 -4.75 26.50 11.34
C ASN A 373 -4.54 27.86 12.03
N GLU A 374 -4.34 28.91 11.23
CA GLU A 374 -4.11 30.28 11.67
C GLU A 374 -4.81 31.28 10.75
N TRP A 375 -4.95 32.53 11.20
CA TRP A 375 -5.51 33.60 10.40
C TRP A 375 -4.58 33.99 9.24
N PRO A 376 -5.12 34.46 8.10
CA PRO A 376 -4.31 34.87 6.95
C PRO A 376 -3.37 36.02 7.33
N LYS A 377 -2.11 35.89 6.93
CA LYS A 377 -1.08 36.95 6.98
C LYS A 377 -0.86 37.57 5.59
N GLY A 378 -1.48 36.99 4.57
CA GLY A 378 -1.45 37.41 3.18
C GLY A 378 -2.48 36.65 2.34
N PRO A 379 -2.62 36.98 1.05
CA PRO A 379 -3.52 36.26 0.15
C PRO A 379 -3.02 34.83 -0.13
N ILE A 380 -3.79 34.06 -0.90
CA ILE A 380 -3.29 32.84 -1.53
C ILE A 380 -2.10 33.14 -2.45
N SER A 381 -1.31 32.12 -2.79
CA SER A 381 -0.21 32.27 -3.74
C SER A 381 -0.72 32.80 -5.09
N LYS A 382 0.08 33.63 -5.76
CA LYS A 382 -0.25 34.17 -7.08
C LYS A 382 -0.55 33.05 -8.09
N ARG A 383 0.27 32.00 -8.08
CA ARG A 383 0.05 30.78 -8.87
C ARG A 383 -1.32 30.13 -8.60
N ALA A 384 -1.73 29.99 -7.34
CA ALA A 384 -3.04 29.43 -7.01
C ALA A 384 -4.17 30.35 -7.48
N HIS A 385 -3.98 31.67 -7.39
CA HIS A 385 -4.95 32.63 -7.89
C HIS A 385 -5.12 32.55 -9.41
N GLU A 386 -4.04 32.50 -10.18
CA GLU A 386 -4.09 32.34 -11.65
C GLU A 386 -4.75 31.01 -12.05
N ASN A 387 -4.24 29.90 -11.51
CA ASN A 387 -4.71 28.56 -11.88
C ASN A 387 -6.14 28.28 -11.44
N ASP A 388 -6.46 28.53 -10.16
CA ASP A 388 -7.69 28.00 -9.57
C ASP A 388 -8.85 29.00 -9.64
N ILE A 389 -8.55 30.30 -9.72
CA ILE A 389 -9.57 31.36 -9.72
C ILE A 389 -9.76 31.94 -11.11
N MET A 390 -8.69 32.28 -11.81
CA MET A 390 -8.78 32.84 -13.17
C MET A 390 -8.91 31.74 -14.24
N GLY A 391 -8.51 30.50 -13.94
CA GLY A 391 -8.46 29.42 -14.91
C GLY A 391 -7.34 29.58 -15.94
N GLU A 392 -6.30 30.34 -15.59
CA GLU A 392 -5.16 30.66 -16.45
C GLU A 392 -3.94 29.83 -16.04
N PHE A 393 -3.07 29.50 -16.99
CA PHE A 393 -1.78 28.90 -16.65
C PHE A 393 -0.94 29.89 -15.86
N SER A 394 -0.34 29.42 -14.77
CA SER A 394 0.61 30.21 -13.97
C SER A 394 1.66 30.91 -14.82
N SER A 395 1.76 32.22 -14.67
CA SER A 395 2.81 33.04 -15.29
C SER A 395 4.14 32.95 -14.53
N GLU A 396 4.14 32.38 -13.33
CA GLU A 396 5.34 32.25 -12.51
C GLU A 396 6.34 31.23 -13.06
N TYR A 397 7.59 31.67 -13.17
CA TYR A 397 8.73 30.79 -13.43
C TYR A 397 9.00 29.88 -12.20
N ASP A 398 8.77 28.58 -12.38
CA ASP A 398 9.14 27.54 -11.43
C ASP A 398 10.39 26.78 -11.90
N PRO A 399 11.58 27.10 -11.34
CA PRO A 399 12.82 26.50 -11.81
C PRO A 399 12.95 25.01 -11.47
N LEU A 400 12.35 24.55 -10.37
CA LEU A 400 12.45 23.15 -9.99
C LEU A 400 11.61 22.29 -10.93
N GLN A 401 10.39 22.74 -11.25
CA GLN A 401 9.53 22.02 -12.18
C GLN A 401 10.10 22.01 -13.60
N LEU A 402 10.73 23.10 -14.05
CA LEU A 402 11.41 23.12 -15.35
C LEU A 402 12.61 22.17 -15.40
N LEU A 403 13.43 22.12 -14.34
CA LEU A 403 14.50 21.12 -14.22
C LEU A 403 13.95 19.70 -14.29
N LYS A 404 12.88 19.38 -13.53
CA LYS A 404 12.23 18.07 -13.57
C LYS A 404 11.69 17.74 -14.96
N TYR A 405 11.08 18.71 -15.64
CA TYR A 405 10.59 18.55 -17.00
C TYR A 405 11.72 18.22 -17.99
N LYS A 406 12.80 19.01 -17.99
CA LYS A 406 13.97 18.80 -18.86
C LYS A 406 14.62 17.44 -18.61
N ILE A 407 14.77 17.06 -17.34
CA ILE A 407 15.32 15.75 -16.97
C ILE A 407 14.38 14.62 -17.38
N GLY A 408 13.06 14.80 -17.27
CA GLY A 408 12.06 13.87 -17.81
C GLY A 408 12.25 13.65 -19.31
N LYS A 409 12.42 14.74 -20.09
CA LYS A 409 12.72 14.66 -21.52
C LYS A 409 14.04 13.95 -21.83
N LEU A 410 15.09 14.18 -21.03
CA LEU A 410 16.34 13.43 -21.16
C LEU A 410 16.14 11.94 -20.86
N ASN A 411 15.29 11.59 -19.88
CA ASN A 411 15.03 10.21 -19.53
C ASN A 411 14.27 9.46 -20.65
N ASP A 412 13.41 10.14 -21.40
CA ASP A 412 12.67 9.55 -22.53
C ASP A 412 13.60 9.12 -23.67
N THR A 413 14.69 9.85 -23.90
CA THR A 413 15.70 9.53 -24.91
C THR A 413 17.09 9.78 -24.34
N PRO A 414 17.61 8.86 -23.51
CA PRO A 414 18.79 9.13 -22.71
C PRO A 414 20.06 9.11 -23.55
N PRO A 415 20.79 10.24 -23.64
CA PRO A 415 22.07 10.26 -24.32
C PRO A 415 23.10 9.49 -23.51
N ALA A 416 24.15 8.99 -24.17
CA ALA A 416 25.15 8.14 -23.52
C ALA A 416 25.83 8.80 -22.29
N TRP A 417 25.87 10.13 -22.22
CA TRP A 417 26.46 10.89 -21.11
C TRP A 417 25.52 11.13 -19.92
N TRP A 418 24.25 10.71 -20.03
CA TRP A 418 23.24 10.88 -18.98
C TRP A 418 22.80 9.51 -18.45
N LEU A 419 22.85 9.35 -17.13
CA LEU A 419 22.24 8.24 -16.43
C LEU A 419 20.80 8.64 -16.05
N PRO A 420 19.77 8.03 -16.65
CA PRO A 420 18.37 8.38 -16.39
C PRO A 420 18.06 8.49 -14.89
N ARG A 421 17.31 9.53 -14.52
CA ARG A 421 16.83 9.75 -13.15
C ARG A 421 15.49 9.05 -13.00
N SER A 422 15.38 8.10 -12.07
CA SER A 422 14.10 7.40 -11.85
C SER A 422 13.01 8.34 -11.32
N ARG A 423 11.76 7.87 -11.31
CA ARG A 423 10.64 8.66 -10.80
C ARG A 423 10.86 9.08 -9.33
N GLU A 424 11.47 8.20 -8.54
CA GLU A 424 11.82 8.47 -7.14
C GLU A 424 12.80 9.64 -7.00
N HIS A 425 13.76 9.81 -7.91
CA HIS A 425 14.68 10.96 -7.89
C HIS A 425 13.94 12.27 -8.19
N LEU A 426 13.02 12.24 -9.17
CA LEU A 426 12.18 13.40 -9.51
C LEU A 426 11.25 13.77 -8.35
N ASP A 427 10.65 12.78 -7.70
CA ASP A 427 9.70 12.99 -6.60
C ASP A 427 10.39 13.38 -5.28
N ALA A 428 11.67 13.00 -5.09
CA ALA A 428 12.45 13.35 -3.91
C ALA A 428 12.87 14.83 -3.87
N ALA A 429 13.15 15.47 -5.01
CA ALA A 429 13.56 16.86 -5.04
C ALA A 429 12.34 17.79 -4.84
N ARG A 430 12.26 18.48 -3.71
CA ARG A 430 11.13 19.35 -3.34
C ARG A 430 11.62 20.70 -2.82
N TYR A 431 10.71 21.66 -2.77
CA TYR A 431 10.99 22.89 -2.04
C TYR A 431 10.96 22.62 -0.52
N PRO A 432 11.86 23.25 0.27
CA PRO A 432 11.71 23.29 1.73
C PRO A 432 10.37 23.93 2.09
N ALA A 433 9.54 23.24 2.86
CA ALA A 433 8.26 23.71 3.36
C ALA A 433 8.46 24.61 4.59
N THR A 434 9.38 24.24 5.48
CA THR A 434 9.76 25.03 6.66
C THR A 434 11.13 25.68 6.48
N ASP A 435 11.50 26.58 7.39
CA ASP A 435 12.84 27.17 7.45
C ASP A 435 13.85 26.31 8.25
N SER A 436 13.60 25.00 8.30
CA SER A 436 14.45 24.01 8.96
C SER A 436 15.73 23.73 8.18
N THR A 437 16.89 23.85 8.83
CA THR A 437 18.19 23.52 8.25
C THR A 437 18.29 22.06 7.83
N PHE A 438 17.70 21.15 8.61
CA PHE A 438 17.70 19.72 8.30
C PHE A 438 16.91 19.43 7.02
N GLU A 439 15.71 20.02 6.91
CA GLU A 439 14.88 19.90 5.71
C GLU A 439 15.60 20.47 4.50
N TRP A 440 16.13 21.69 4.62
CA TRP A 440 16.89 22.34 3.54
C TRP A 440 18.09 21.51 3.08
N ALA A 441 18.86 20.91 4.00
CA ALA A 441 19.99 20.05 3.66
C ALA A 441 19.55 18.81 2.86
N ASN A 442 18.43 18.19 3.23
CA ASN A 442 17.87 17.04 2.50
C ASN A 442 17.41 17.44 1.10
N GLU A 443 16.75 18.59 0.95
CA GLU A 443 16.31 19.06 -0.37
C GLU A 443 17.50 19.41 -1.27
N ILE A 444 18.55 20.04 -0.73
CA ILE A 444 19.80 20.29 -1.46
C ILE A 444 20.43 18.98 -1.94
N MET A 445 20.41 17.93 -1.10
CA MET A 445 20.91 16.62 -1.48
C MET A 445 20.07 15.99 -2.61
N ALA A 446 18.75 16.03 -2.51
CA ALA A 446 17.85 15.51 -3.54
C ALA A 446 18.02 16.26 -4.88
N LEU A 447 18.18 17.59 -4.84
CA LEU A 447 18.45 18.40 -6.04
C LEU A 447 19.80 18.06 -6.69
N ASP A 448 20.86 17.84 -5.90
CA ASP A 448 22.16 17.41 -6.42
C ASP A 448 22.09 16.02 -7.07
N GLN A 449 21.41 15.06 -6.45
CA GLN A 449 21.19 13.72 -7.01
C GLN A 449 20.39 13.75 -8.31
N LEU A 450 19.47 14.71 -8.43
CA LEU A 450 18.66 14.91 -9.61
C LEU A 450 19.48 15.56 -10.76
N VAL A 451 20.22 16.63 -10.47
CA VAL A 451 20.87 17.47 -11.51
C VAL A 451 22.32 17.03 -11.80
N VAL A 452 23.11 16.69 -10.79
CA VAL A 452 24.56 16.48 -10.90
C VAL A 452 24.92 15.01 -11.09
N GLU A 453 24.31 14.12 -10.30
CA GLU A 453 24.64 12.69 -10.32
C GLU A 453 24.10 11.95 -11.57
N GLY A 454 23.38 12.65 -12.44
CA GLY A 454 23.02 12.17 -13.79
C GLY A 454 24.20 12.13 -14.77
N PHE A 455 25.22 12.97 -14.59
CA PHE A 455 26.32 13.08 -15.55
C PHE A 455 27.32 11.92 -15.46
N GLN A 456 27.48 11.16 -16.55
CA GLN A 456 28.41 10.03 -16.61
C GLN A 456 29.82 10.47 -17.07
N LEU A 457 30.84 10.18 -16.25
CA LEU A 457 32.20 10.64 -16.50
C LEU A 457 32.85 10.06 -17.77
N LYS A 458 32.73 8.74 -18.01
CA LYS A 458 33.40 8.10 -19.16
C LYS A 458 32.90 8.64 -20.51
N PRO A 459 31.58 8.71 -20.77
CA PRO A 459 31.06 9.33 -21.99
C PRO A 459 31.43 10.81 -22.13
N LEU A 460 31.40 11.59 -21.04
CA LEU A 460 31.80 12.99 -21.07
C LEU A 460 33.26 13.18 -21.50
N ARG A 461 34.18 12.31 -21.03
CA ARG A 461 35.58 12.35 -21.48
C ARG A 461 35.72 12.09 -22.97
N LYS A 462 34.95 11.14 -23.51
CA LYS A 462 34.92 10.86 -24.95
C LYS A 462 34.44 12.08 -25.74
N ILE A 463 33.37 12.74 -25.28
CA ILE A 463 32.86 13.97 -25.92
C ILE A 463 33.92 15.07 -25.92
N LEU A 464 34.67 15.23 -24.82
CA LEU A 464 35.77 16.20 -24.77
C LEU A 464 36.89 15.87 -25.77
N GLU A 465 37.24 14.59 -25.88
CA GLU A 465 38.23 14.09 -26.85
C GLU A 465 37.77 14.34 -28.30
N ASP A 466 36.50 14.06 -28.60
CA ASP A 466 35.90 14.31 -29.92
C ASP A 466 35.88 15.81 -30.25
N LYS A 467 35.82 16.69 -29.25
CA LYS A 467 35.94 18.16 -29.40
C LYS A 467 37.40 18.67 -29.35
N GLY A 468 38.39 17.78 -29.38
CA GLY A 468 39.80 18.14 -29.57
C GLY A 468 40.60 18.45 -28.29
N ALA A 469 40.06 18.16 -27.11
CA ALA A 469 40.74 18.36 -25.82
C ALA A 469 40.84 17.04 -25.04
N LYS A 470 41.75 16.94 -24.06
CA LYS A 470 41.90 15.74 -23.22
C LYS A 470 41.69 16.07 -21.76
N ALA A 471 40.91 15.23 -21.08
CA ALA A 471 40.75 15.29 -19.63
C ALA A 471 41.90 14.55 -18.92
N GLU A 472 42.44 15.12 -17.85
CA GLU A 472 43.34 14.37 -16.97
C GLU A 472 42.57 13.27 -16.23
N SER A 473 43.28 12.20 -15.84
CA SER A 473 42.68 11.05 -15.17
C SER A 473 42.03 11.41 -13.83
N SER A 474 42.52 12.44 -13.14
CA SER A 474 42.04 12.96 -11.86
C SER A 474 40.76 13.79 -11.96
N TRP A 475 40.34 14.23 -13.15
CA TRP A 475 39.20 15.13 -13.30
C TRP A 475 37.87 14.42 -13.08
N ALA A 476 37.05 15.00 -12.20
CA ALA A 476 35.65 14.63 -11.98
C ALA A 476 34.72 15.26 -13.04
N SER A 477 33.45 14.85 -13.05
CA SER A 477 32.45 15.21 -14.07
C SER A 477 32.32 16.72 -14.28
N LEU A 478 32.20 17.52 -13.21
CA LEU A 478 32.07 18.97 -13.32
C LEU A 478 33.28 19.65 -13.98
N ARG A 479 34.49 19.19 -13.70
CA ARG A 479 35.70 19.74 -14.34
C ARG A 479 35.77 19.37 -15.82
N VAL A 480 35.34 18.15 -16.17
CA VAL A 480 35.23 17.71 -17.57
C VAL A 480 34.17 18.54 -18.31
N LEU A 481 33.00 18.79 -17.70
CA LEU A 481 31.98 19.67 -18.26
C LEU A 481 32.51 21.09 -18.51
N GLY A 482 33.32 21.63 -17.60
CA GLY A 482 33.96 22.93 -17.78
C GLY A 482 34.88 22.96 -19.00
N ALA A 483 35.67 21.91 -19.20
CA ALA A 483 36.52 21.77 -20.38
C ALA A 483 35.70 21.61 -21.67
N ILE A 484 34.55 20.92 -21.63
CA ILE A 484 33.63 20.80 -22.78
C ILE A 484 33.06 22.18 -23.15
N LEU A 485 32.69 22.99 -22.16
CA LEU A 485 32.23 24.36 -22.39
C LEU A 485 33.31 25.23 -23.06
N VAL A 486 34.57 25.10 -22.64
CA VAL A 486 35.69 25.80 -23.31
C VAL A 486 35.89 25.29 -24.74
N ALA A 487 35.86 23.97 -24.94
CA ALA A 487 36.00 23.36 -26.26
C ALA A 487 34.84 23.72 -27.23
N THR A 488 33.70 24.19 -26.71
CA THR A 488 32.55 24.67 -27.49
C THR A 488 32.55 26.19 -27.71
N GLY A 489 33.61 26.89 -27.29
CA GLY A 489 33.87 28.29 -27.64
C GLY A 489 33.68 29.30 -26.51
N LEU A 490 33.39 28.86 -25.28
CA LEU A 490 33.39 29.76 -24.12
C LEU A 490 34.83 30.04 -23.66
N SER A 491 35.09 31.23 -23.13
CA SER A 491 36.34 31.47 -22.40
C SER A 491 36.39 30.64 -21.11
N GLU A 492 37.59 30.42 -20.56
CA GLU A 492 37.73 29.70 -19.27
C GLU A 492 36.92 30.37 -18.15
N ASP A 493 36.91 31.69 -18.10
CA ASP A 493 36.13 32.47 -17.13
C ASP A 493 34.61 32.31 -17.34
N GLN A 494 34.15 32.30 -18.59
CA GLN A 494 32.74 32.08 -18.92
C GLN A 494 32.29 30.65 -18.57
N ALA A 495 33.10 29.64 -18.90
CA ALA A 495 32.82 28.25 -18.57
C ALA A 495 32.75 28.04 -17.04
N LYS A 496 33.70 28.62 -16.30
CA LYS A 496 33.71 28.60 -14.83
C LYS A 496 32.48 29.28 -14.23
N THR A 497 32.12 30.45 -14.75
CA THR A 497 30.94 31.21 -14.28
C THR A 497 29.67 30.41 -14.54
N THR A 498 29.54 29.81 -15.72
CA THR A 498 28.39 28.98 -16.11
C THR A 498 28.19 27.77 -15.18
N LEU A 499 29.27 27.10 -14.78
CA LEU A 499 29.19 25.93 -13.89
C LEU A 499 29.20 26.27 -12.39
N THR A 500 29.34 27.54 -12.03
CA THR A 500 29.37 27.97 -10.63
C THR A 500 28.11 27.53 -9.86
N PRO A 501 26.88 27.65 -10.39
CA PRO A 501 25.68 27.21 -9.70
C PRO A 501 25.66 25.71 -9.40
N ILE A 502 25.96 24.88 -10.40
CA ILE A 502 26.00 23.41 -10.28
C ILE A 502 27.12 22.99 -9.32
N SER A 503 28.28 23.67 -9.37
CA SER A 503 29.38 23.44 -8.43
C SER A 503 29.03 23.85 -7.01
N LYS A 504 28.28 24.95 -6.83
CA LYS A 504 27.77 25.41 -5.53
C LYS A 504 26.78 24.41 -4.96
N LEU A 505 25.85 23.90 -5.76
CA LEU A 505 24.93 22.82 -5.37
C LEU A 505 25.69 21.59 -4.87
N HIS A 506 26.66 21.10 -5.65
CA HIS A 506 27.45 19.91 -5.30
C HIS A 506 28.33 20.12 -4.06
N GLY A 507 28.87 21.33 -3.90
CA GLY A 507 29.60 21.77 -2.72
C GLY A 507 28.72 21.76 -1.48
N LEU A 508 27.56 22.43 -1.54
CA LEU A 508 26.58 22.48 -0.45
C LEU A 508 26.14 21.08 -0.03
N ARG A 509 25.84 20.19 -0.98
CA ARG A 509 25.52 18.79 -0.68
C ARG A 509 26.59 18.13 0.17
N SER A 510 27.87 18.39 -0.09
CA SER A 510 28.99 17.83 0.67
C SER A 510 29.14 18.49 2.05
N THR A 511 29.00 19.81 2.12
CA THR A 511 29.07 20.59 3.36
C THR A 511 27.89 20.34 4.29
N LEU A 512 26.71 19.98 3.79
CA LEU A 512 25.50 19.79 4.59
C LEU A 512 25.26 18.33 5.03
N ARG A 513 26.10 17.37 4.63
CA ARG A 513 26.01 15.96 5.07
C ARG A 513 25.99 15.82 6.59
N ALA A 514 25.27 14.82 7.10
CA ALA A 514 25.12 14.59 8.55
C ALA A 514 26.44 14.65 9.36
N HIS A 515 27.57 14.20 8.80
CA HIS A 515 28.88 14.14 9.46
C HIS A 515 29.87 15.29 9.14
N SER A 516 29.45 16.33 8.43
CA SER A 516 30.32 17.49 8.14
C SER A 516 30.49 18.43 9.34
N SER A 517 31.48 19.34 9.24
CA SER A 517 31.78 20.36 10.25
C SER A 517 30.56 21.23 10.56
N VAL A 518 30.15 21.27 11.84
CA VAL A 518 29.05 22.12 12.34
C VAL A 518 29.30 23.59 11.99
N THR A 519 30.56 24.04 12.11
CA THR A 519 30.94 25.43 11.82
C THR A 519 30.76 25.81 10.35
N GLU A 520 30.94 24.86 9.43
CA GLU A 520 30.72 25.12 7.99
C GLU A 520 29.23 25.14 7.64
N LYS A 521 28.44 24.24 8.23
CA LYS A 521 26.97 24.25 8.11
C LYS A 521 26.38 25.57 8.58
N ASP A 522 26.77 26.04 9.77
CA ASP A 522 26.27 27.29 10.34
C ASP A 522 26.61 28.51 9.47
N LYS A 523 27.76 28.48 8.77
CA LYS A 523 28.16 29.54 7.85
C LYS A 523 27.27 29.57 6.62
N GLU A 524 27.05 28.42 5.98
CA GLU A 524 26.19 28.32 4.79
C GLU A 524 24.73 28.67 5.12
N GLU A 525 24.23 28.22 6.28
CA GLU A 525 22.90 28.57 6.78
C GLU A 525 22.74 30.08 6.97
N LYS A 526 23.68 30.72 7.67
CA LYS A 526 23.66 32.18 7.90
C LYS A 526 23.74 32.94 6.59
N LEU A 527 24.56 32.48 5.64
CA LEU A 527 24.69 33.10 4.33
C LEU A 527 23.40 32.99 3.51
N ALA A 528 22.77 31.81 3.51
CA ALA A 528 21.51 31.58 2.82
C ALA A 528 20.41 32.51 3.36
N ARG A 529 20.26 32.58 4.69
CA ARG A 529 19.26 33.47 5.32
C ARG A 529 19.57 34.95 5.15
N SER A 530 20.82 35.37 5.29
CA SER A 530 21.16 36.80 5.16
C SER A 530 21.00 37.31 3.73
N THR A 531 21.21 36.45 2.73
CA THR A 531 21.14 36.83 1.31
C THR A 531 19.72 36.70 0.74
N HIS A 532 18.96 35.70 1.17
CA HIS A 532 17.66 35.36 0.56
C HIS A 532 16.47 35.43 1.53
N GLY A 533 16.69 35.74 2.81
CA GLY A 533 15.67 35.81 3.85
C GLY A 533 15.30 34.44 4.43
N THR A 534 15.02 33.46 3.57
CA THR A 534 14.65 32.08 3.97
C THR A 534 15.44 31.02 3.22
N LEU A 535 15.53 29.82 3.79
CA LEU A 535 16.16 28.66 3.15
C LEU A 535 15.39 28.20 1.92
N ARG A 536 14.05 28.32 1.92
CA ARG A 536 13.21 28.06 0.74
C ARG A 536 13.53 29.04 -0.40
N ALA A 537 13.68 30.33 -0.11
CA ALA A 537 14.03 31.34 -1.11
C ALA A 537 15.44 31.10 -1.66
N HIS A 538 16.42 30.76 -0.82
CA HIS A 538 17.75 30.35 -1.27
C HIS A 538 17.70 29.12 -2.18
N PHE A 539 16.92 28.10 -1.81
CA PHE A 539 16.74 26.90 -2.64
C PHE A 539 16.11 27.24 -4.00
N LYS A 540 15.05 28.05 -4.04
CA LYS A 540 14.41 28.48 -5.31
C LYS A 540 15.37 29.26 -6.19
N TRP A 541 16.16 30.16 -5.60
CA TRP A 541 17.21 30.88 -6.32
C TRP A 541 18.26 29.91 -6.89
N LEU A 542 18.79 29.00 -6.06
CA LEU A 542 19.83 28.05 -6.49
C LEU A 542 19.33 27.11 -7.58
N ALA A 543 18.10 26.60 -7.48
CA ALA A 543 17.46 25.81 -8.52
C ALA A 543 17.37 26.61 -9.83
N GLY A 544 17.01 27.89 -9.77
CA GLY A 544 16.94 28.76 -10.95
C GLY A 544 18.29 29.05 -11.59
N GLU A 545 19.35 29.23 -10.81
CA GLU A 545 20.71 29.33 -11.34
C GLU A 545 21.19 27.99 -11.93
N CYS A 546 20.84 26.87 -11.31
CA CYS A 546 21.15 25.54 -11.83
C CYS A 546 20.41 25.26 -13.13
N ASP A 547 19.15 25.65 -13.27
CA ASP A 547 18.38 25.51 -14.52
C ASP A 547 19.07 26.24 -15.69
N ARG A 548 19.46 27.50 -15.48
CA ARG A 548 20.21 28.27 -16.50
C ARG A 548 21.56 27.63 -16.85
N ALA A 549 22.29 27.16 -15.85
CA ALA A 549 23.56 26.48 -16.06
C ALA A 549 23.35 25.15 -16.80
N PHE A 550 22.27 24.43 -16.48
CA PHE A 550 21.91 23.17 -17.12
C PHE A 550 21.61 23.38 -18.59
N ASP A 551 20.85 24.41 -18.97
CA ASP A 551 20.59 24.76 -20.38
C ASP A 551 21.88 25.01 -21.18
N ALA A 552 22.85 25.72 -20.59
CA ALA A 552 24.14 25.95 -21.23
C ALA A 552 24.92 24.64 -21.42
N VAL A 553 24.88 23.74 -20.43
CA VAL A 553 25.49 22.41 -20.52
C VAL A 553 24.81 21.54 -21.58
N LEU A 554 23.47 21.52 -21.63
CA LEU A 554 22.72 20.76 -22.62
C LEU A 554 23.05 21.19 -24.05
N ARG A 555 23.16 22.51 -24.29
CA ARG A 555 23.59 23.05 -25.59
C ARG A 555 25.01 22.62 -25.94
N ALA A 556 25.94 22.65 -25.00
CA ALA A 556 27.33 22.24 -25.24
C ALA A 556 27.49 20.73 -25.48
N LEU A 557 26.53 19.93 -24.98
CA LEU A 557 26.45 18.47 -25.18
C LEU A 557 25.55 18.08 -26.36
N ASP A 558 25.14 19.05 -27.20
CA ASP A 558 24.35 18.84 -28.41
C ASP A 558 22.98 18.17 -28.14
N ALA A 559 22.39 18.42 -26.96
CA ALA A 559 21.13 17.82 -26.50
C ALA A 559 19.87 18.56 -26.98
N GLY A 560 20.02 19.68 -27.70
CA GLY A 560 18.91 20.55 -28.10
C GLY A 560 18.41 21.47 -26.98
N ASP A 561 17.39 22.29 -27.29
CA ASP A 561 16.65 23.06 -26.29
C ASP A 561 15.49 22.22 -25.78
N LEU A 562 15.47 21.95 -24.47
CA LEU A 562 14.46 21.13 -23.80
C LEU A 562 13.44 21.97 -23.02
N ASN A 563 13.45 23.29 -23.20
CA ASN A 563 12.40 24.16 -22.65
C ASN A 563 11.04 23.87 -23.33
N PRO A 564 9.92 23.98 -22.59
CA PRO A 564 8.58 23.71 -23.11
C PRO A 564 8.06 24.73 -24.14
#